data_AF-M1EBV0-F1
#
_entry.id   AF-M1EBV0-F1
#
_cell.length_a   1.000
_cell.length_b   1.000
_cell.length_c   1.000
_cell.angle_alpha   90.00
_cell.angle_beta   90.00
_cell.angle_gamma   90.00
#
_symmetry.space_group_name_H-M   'P 1'
#
loop_
_entity.id
_entity.type
_entity.pdbx_description
1 polymer ?
#
loop_
_entity_poly.entity_id
_entity_poly.type
_entity_poly.pdbx_seq_one_letter_code
_entity_poly.pdbx_strand_id
1 'polypeptide(L)'
;QAPHCPSVSPSAQPWTHPGQSQLFADLSREELTAVTSFLTQQLGPGLVDAAQARPSDNCIFSVELHLPPKAAALAHLDKGGPPPAREALAIIFFGGQPQPNVSELVVGPLPRPSYLRDVTVERYRGPIPYHRRPVLLREYLDIDRLIFDRELPQAAGLLHHCCFYQRQGQNLVTMTTAPRGLQSGDRATWFGLYYNISGAGFFLHPVGLELLVDHKALDPARWTIQKVFFQGRYYESLAQLEDQFEAGLVNVVLVPDNGTGGSWSLKPQGPPGPPPPLQFYPQGPRFGVQGSRVTSSLWTFSFGVGVFSGPRIFDIRFQGERLAYEISLQEALAVYG
;
A
#
# COMPACT_ATOMS: atom_id res chain seq x y z
N GLN A 1 31.16 36.12 27.16
CA GLN A 1 29.85 35.76 26.54
C GLN A 1 30.15 34.84 25.38
N ALA A 2 29.63 33.62 25.39
CA ALA A 2 29.69 32.76 24.21
C ALA A 2 28.86 33.41 23.09
N PRO A 3 29.32 33.45 21.84
CA PRO A 3 28.54 34.03 20.75
C PRO A 3 27.25 33.24 20.57
N HIS A 4 26.11 33.90 20.79
CA HIS A 4 24.80 33.31 20.55
C HIS A 4 24.59 33.21 19.03
N CYS A 5 24.36 31.99 18.54
CA CYS A 5 23.94 31.79 17.15
C CYS A 5 22.49 32.31 17.01
N PRO A 6 22.20 33.18 16.04
CA PRO A 6 20.83 33.62 15.80
C PRO A 6 20.01 32.42 15.32
N SER A 7 19.08 31.94 16.14
CA SER A 7 18.10 30.93 15.75
C SER A 7 17.06 31.60 14.85
N VAL A 8 17.35 31.71 13.55
CA VAL A 8 16.36 32.16 12.58
C VAL A 8 15.44 30.97 12.29
N SER A 9 14.22 31.02 12.80
CA SER A 9 13.15 30.08 12.41
C SER A 9 13.01 30.13 10.89
N PRO A 10 12.86 28.97 10.20
CA PRO A 10 12.54 28.99 8.78
C PRO A 10 11.26 29.80 8.61
N SER A 11 11.33 30.95 7.96
CA SER A 11 10.14 31.69 7.63
C SER A 11 9.39 30.88 6.57
N ALA A 12 8.29 30.25 6.97
CA ALA A 12 7.24 29.83 6.05
C ALA A 12 6.59 31.12 5.53
N GLN A 13 7.31 31.84 4.71
CA GLN A 13 6.74 32.92 3.94
C GLN A 13 5.63 32.32 3.06
N PRO A 14 4.42 32.92 3.04
CA PRO A 14 3.33 32.50 2.16
C PRO A 14 3.69 32.89 0.72
N TRP A 15 4.61 32.14 0.12
CA TRP A 15 5.01 32.33 -1.26
C TRP A 15 4.11 31.50 -2.16
N THR A 16 3.39 32.18 -3.04
CA THR A 16 2.67 31.58 -4.17
C THR A 16 3.60 30.64 -4.92
N HIS A 17 3.13 29.41 -5.16
CA HIS A 17 3.90 28.40 -5.86
C HIS A 17 4.38 28.97 -7.21
N PRO A 18 5.69 29.00 -7.51
CA PRO A 18 6.14 29.32 -8.84
C PRO A 18 5.54 28.26 -9.79
N GLY A 19 4.81 28.70 -10.81
CA GLY A 19 3.99 27.82 -11.67
C GLY A 19 4.77 26.65 -12.31
N GLN A 20 6.10 26.76 -12.42
CA GLN A 20 6.97 25.68 -12.90
C GLN A 20 7.10 24.48 -11.93
N SER A 21 6.94 24.69 -10.62
CA SER A 21 7.03 23.64 -9.58
C SER A 21 5.78 22.75 -9.54
N GLN A 22 4.62 23.34 -9.85
CA GLN A 22 3.34 22.64 -9.81
C GLN A 22 3.23 21.51 -10.82
N LEU A 23 4.07 21.49 -11.86
CA LEU A 23 4.00 20.48 -12.91
C LEU A 23 4.17 19.04 -12.37
N PHE A 24 5.09 18.88 -11.43
CA PHE A 24 5.46 17.58 -10.84
C PHE A 24 4.99 17.43 -9.39
N ALA A 25 4.29 18.43 -8.86
CA ALA A 25 3.73 18.36 -7.52
C ALA A 25 2.64 17.29 -7.48
N ASP A 26 2.67 16.39 -6.50
CA ASP A 26 1.56 15.47 -6.24
C ASP A 26 0.27 16.25 -5.97
N LEU A 27 -0.88 15.57 -6.07
CA LEU A 27 -2.19 16.21 -5.94
C LEU A 27 -2.39 16.77 -4.52
N SER A 28 -2.94 17.98 -4.42
CA SER A 28 -3.37 18.50 -3.13
C SER A 28 -4.65 17.79 -2.64
N ARG A 29 -5.01 17.98 -1.36
CA ARG A 29 -6.27 17.46 -0.82
C ARG A 29 -7.48 18.00 -1.59
N GLU A 30 -7.45 19.28 -1.93
CA GLU A 30 -8.51 19.95 -2.68
C GLU A 30 -8.64 19.37 -4.09
N GLU A 31 -7.51 19.12 -4.77
CA GLU A 31 -7.49 18.46 -6.09
C GLU A 31 -8.02 17.02 -6.02
N LEU A 32 -7.59 16.23 -5.03
CA LEU A 32 -8.10 14.87 -4.79
C LEU A 32 -9.61 14.85 -4.52
N THR A 33 -10.10 15.82 -3.74
CA THR A 33 -11.52 15.97 -3.43
C THR A 33 -12.32 16.35 -4.67
N ALA A 34 -11.79 17.26 -5.49
CA ALA A 34 -12.41 17.68 -6.74
C ALA A 34 -12.51 16.51 -7.73
N VAL A 35 -11.44 15.72 -7.90
CA VAL A 35 -11.43 14.54 -8.79
C VAL A 35 -12.39 13.48 -8.31
N THR A 36 -12.36 13.14 -7.02
CA THR A 36 -13.27 12.15 -6.42
C THR A 36 -14.73 12.58 -6.60
N SER A 37 -15.04 13.84 -6.32
CA SER A 37 -16.40 14.37 -6.48
C SER A 37 -16.88 14.33 -7.93
N PHE A 38 -15.99 14.69 -8.87
CA PHE A 38 -16.28 14.63 -10.30
C PHE A 38 -16.52 13.19 -10.77
N LEU A 39 -15.67 12.23 -10.36
CA LEU A 39 -15.85 10.82 -10.68
C LEU A 39 -17.15 10.25 -10.11
N THR A 40 -17.51 10.60 -8.87
CA THR A 40 -18.79 10.19 -8.26
C THR A 40 -19.99 10.67 -9.06
N GLN A 41 -19.93 11.88 -9.63
CA GLN A 41 -21.00 12.39 -10.49
C GLN A 41 -21.03 11.69 -11.86
N GLN A 42 -19.87 11.42 -12.46
CA GLN A 42 -19.78 10.83 -13.80
C GLN A 42 -20.05 9.32 -13.84
N LEU A 43 -19.61 8.57 -12.83
CA LEU A 43 -19.74 7.11 -12.76
C LEU A 43 -21.07 6.66 -12.13
N GLY A 44 -21.83 7.59 -11.54
CA GLY A 44 -23.17 7.36 -11.02
C GLY A 44 -23.23 6.80 -9.59
N PRO A 45 -24.44 6.51 -9.08
CA PRO A 45 -24.70 6.24 -7.67
C PRO A 45 -24.22 4.87 -7.16
N GLY A 46 -23.67 4.01 -8.03
CA GLY A 46 -23.20 2.67 -7.68
C GLY A 46 -21.77 2.61 -7.13
N LEU A 47 -21.09 3.75 -6.97
CA LEU A 47 -19.76 3.78 -6.36
C LEU A 47 -19.84 3.61 -4.84
N VAL A 48 -19.07 2.67 -4.33
CA VAL A 48 -18.88 2.39 -2.91
C VAL A 48 -17.49 2.88 -2.50
N ASP A 49 -17.37 3.34 -1.25
CA ASP A 49 -16.07 3.60 -0.64
C ASP A 49 -15.22 2.32 -0.67
N ALA A 50 -14.03 2.38 -1.26
CA ALA A 50 -13.12 1.24 -1.38
C ALA A 50 -12.75 0.61 -0.03
N ALA A 51 -12.83 1.38 1.07
CA ALA A 51 -12.61 0.84 2.42
C ALA A 51 -13.71 -0.15 2.86
N GLN A 52 -14.90 -0.10 2.25
CA GLN A 52 -16.05 -0.96 2.54
C GLN A 52 -16.50 -1.81 1.33
N ALA A 53 -15.93 -1.57 0.15
CA ALA A 53 -16.31 -2.22 -1.09
C ALA A 53 -16.09 -3.73 -1.04
N ARG A 54 -17.13 -4.47 -1.43
CA ARG A 54 -17.07 -5.91 -1.71
C ARG A 54 -16.46 -6.13 -3.09
N PRO A 55 -15.99 -7.36 -3.41
CA PRO A 55 -15.43 -7.64 -4.72
C PRO A 55 -16.40 -7.37 -5.89
N SER A 56 -17.72 -7.48 -5.66
CA SER A 56 -18.78 -7.19 -6.63
C SER A 56 -19.18 -5.72 -6.73
N ASP A 57 -18.56 -4.82 -5.96
CA ASP A 57 -18.92 -3.40 -5.97
C ASP A 57 -18.06 -2.62 -6.97
N ASN A 58 -18.51 -1.42 -7.32
CA ASN A 58 -17.68 -0.46 -8.05
C ASN A 58 -17.02 0.50 -7.05
N CYS A 59 -15.72 0.74 -7.15
CA CYS A 59 -15.04 1.67 -6.25
C CYS A 59 -13.87 2.39 -6.91
N ILE A 60 -13.59 3.60 -6.44
CA ILE A 60 -12.35 4.32 -6.75
C ILE A 60 -11.25 3.73 -5.85
N PHE A 61 -10.30 2.99 -6.44
CA PHE A 61 -9.22 2.37 -5.69
C PHE A 61 -8.10 3.37 -5.35
N SER A 62 -7.71 4.19 -6.32
CA SER A 62 -6.70 5.23 -6.12
C SER A 62 -6.94 6.43 -7.03
N VAL A 63 -6.44 7.58 -6.61
CA VAL A 63 -6.34 8.80 -7.41
C VAL A 63 -4.97 9.40 -7.15
N GLU A 64 -4.19 9.60 -8.20
CA GLU A 64 -2.87 10.23 -8.12
C GLU A 64 -2.61 11.18 -9.29
N LEU A 65 -1.49 11.91 -9.23
CA LEU A 65 -1.09 12.81 -10.32
C LEU A 65 -0.84 12.00 -11.60
N HIS A 66 -1.48 12.40 -12.70
CA HIS A 66 -1.05 11.96 -14.02
C HIS A 66 0.07 12.88 -14.51
N LEU A 67 1.30 12.34 -14.55
CA LEU A 67 2.46 13.11 -14.99
C LEU A 67 2.29 13.57 -16.45
N PRO A 68 2.66 14.82 -16.76
CA PRO A 68 2.48 15.35 -18.11
C PRO A 68 3.48 14.73 -19.09
N PRO A 69 3.16 14.71 -20.40
CA PRO A 69 4.09 14.28 -21.43
C PRO A 69 5.39 15.10 -21.38
N LYS A 70 6.54 14.41 -21.40
CA LYS A 70 7.88 15.02 -21.31
C LYS A 70 8.09 16.14 -22.33
N ALA A 71 7.62 15.98 -23.56
CA ALA A 71 7.76 16.99 -24.61
C ALA A 71 7.07 18.32 -24.23
N ALA A 72 5.84 18.26 -23.70
CA ALA A 72 5.09 19.44 -23.27
C ALA A 72 5.70 20.05 -22.00
N ALA A 73 6.14 19.21 -21.06
CA ALA A 73 6.86 19.64 -19.86
C ALA A 73 8.13 20.44 -20.21
N LEU A 74 8.97 19.92 -21.11
CA LEU A 74 10.21 20.60 -21.53
C LEU A 74 9.93 21.89 -22.32
N ALA A 75 8.89 21.90 -23.18
CA ALA A 75 8.47 23.11 -23.87
C ALA A 75 8.07 24.23 -22.90
N HIS A 76 7.37 23.89 -21.81
CA HIS A 76 7.04 24.84 -20.75
C HIS A 76 8.29 25.28 -19.97
N LEU A 77 9.10 24.33 -19.49
CA LEU A 77 10.21 24.59 -18.57
C LEU A 77 11.40 25.31 -19.21
N ASP A 78 11.66 25.06 -20.50
CA ASP A 78 12.87 25.55 -21.17
C ASP A 78 12.59 26.62 -22.24
N LYS A 79 11.42 26.54 -22.88
CA LYS A 79 11.06 27.44 -24.00
C LYS A 79 10.00 28.47 -23.63
N GLY A 80 9.53 28.48 -22.37
CA GLY A 80 8.49 29.40 -21.90
C GLY A 80 7.12 29.14 -22.55
N GLY A 81 6.87 27.94 -23.07
CA GLY A 81 5.56 27.56 -23.60
C GLY A 81 4.47 27.50 -22.51
N PRO A 82 3.19 27.37 -22.89
CA PRO A 82 2.11 27.19 -21.92
C PRO A 82 2.31 25.90 -21.10
N PRO A 83 1.94 25.89 -19.80
CA PRO A 83 2.00 24.66 -19.01
C PRO A 83 1.01 23.62 -19.59
N PRO A 84 1.37 22.32 -19.63
CA PRO A 84 0.41 21.29 -20.01
C PRO A 84 -0.73 21.20 -18.99
N ALA A 85 -1.86 20.65 -19.42
CA ALA A 85 -2.98 20.41 -18.52
C ALA A 85 -2.54 19.53 -17.34
N ARG A 86 -2.90 19.95 -16.13
CA ARG A 86 -2.68 19.18 -14.91
C ARG A 86 -3.82 18.18 -14.78
N GLU A 87 -3.49 16.90 -14.71
CA GLU A 87 -4.45 15.80 -14.78
C GLU A 87 -4.22 14.82 -13.62
N ALA A 88 -5.27 14.11 -13.23
CA ALA A 88 -5.19 12.99 -12.30
C ALA A 88 -5.41 11.67 -13.04
N LEU A 89 -4.78 10.61 -12.56
CA LEU A 89 -5.06 9.23 -12.96
C LEU A 89 -5.83 8.56 -11.82
N ALA A 90 -7.01 8.05 -12.11
CA ALA A 90 -7.83 7.30 -11.17
C ALA A 90 -7.89 5.83 -11.60
N ILE A 91 -7.65 4.92 -10.66
CA ILE A 91 -7.87 3.48 -10.87
C ILE A 91 -9.24 3.14 -10.30
N ILE A 92 -10.11 2.58 -11.16
CA ILE A 92 -11.47 2.18 -10.81
C ILE A 92 -11.57 0.66 -10.88
N PHE A 93 -12.16 0.07 -9.85
CA PHE A 93 -12.59 -1.32 -9.87
C PHE A 93 -14.05 -1.34 -10.26
N PHE A 94 -14.37 -2.00 -11.37
CA PHE A 94 -15.74 -2.23 -11.80
C PHE A 94 -16.15 -3.69 -11.54
N GLY A 95 -16.56 -3.98 -10.29
CA GLY A 95 -17.02 -5.30 -9.88
C GLY A 95 -18.49 -5.59 -10.19
N GLY A 96 -19.32 -4.55 -10.24
CA GLY A 96 -20.78 -4.62 -10.29
C GLY A 96 -21.36 -4.82 -11.69
N GLN A 97 -20.70 -5.61 -12.54
CA GLN A 97 -21.07 -5.81 -13.93
C GLN A 97 -20.78 -7.24 -14.43
N PRO A 98 -21.40 -7.68 -15.54
CA PRO A 98 -21.25 -9.06 -16.03
C PRO A 98 -19.80 -9.47 -16.36
N GLN A 99 -19.00 -8.51 -16.82
CA GLN A 99 -17.56 -8.71 -17.08
C GLN A 99 -16.76 -7.70 -16.27
N PRO A 100 -16.44 -8.01 -15.00
CA PRO A 100 -15.67 -7.10 -14.16
C PRO A 100 -14.32 -6.75 -14.75
N ASN A 101 -13.88 -5.51 -14.57
CA ASN A 101 -12.59 -5.05 -15.05
C ASN A 101 -11.96 -4.02 -14.10
N VAL A 102 -10.68 -3.77 -14.30
CA VAL A 102 -10.00 -2.59 -13.74
C VAL A 102 -9.82 -1.59 -14.87
N SER A 103 -10.11 -0.32 -14.59
CA SER A 103 -9.97 0.77 -15.55
C SER A 103 -9.09 1.88 -15.01
N GLU A 104 -8.30 2.48 -15.89
CA GLU A 104 -7.51 3.68 -15.65
C GLU A 104 -8.17 4.87 -16.35
N LEU A 105 -8.58 5.85 -15.54
CA LEU A 105 -9.29 7.03 -16.02
C LEU A 105 -8.47 8.29 -15.79
N VAL A 106 -8.25 9.08 -16.84
CA VAL A 106 -7.62 10.39 -16.75
C VAL A 106 -8.69 11.46 -16.54
N VAL A 107 -8.52 12.27 -15.49
CA VAL A 107 -9.46 13.32 -15.06
C VAL A 107 -8.76 14.67 -15.10
N GLY A 108 -9.39 15.66 -15.74
CA GLY A 108 -8.82 17.00 -15.80
C GLY A 108 -9.73 18.03 -16.48
N PRO A 109 -9.22 19.26 -16.69
CA PRO A 109 -7.98 19.78 -16.11
C PRO A 109 -8.20 20.18 -14.64
N LEU A 110 -7.19 20.02 -13.79
CA LEU A 110 -7.22 20.47 -12.40
C LEU A 110 -7.00 21.99 -12.30
N PRO A 111 -7.54 22.67 -11.28
CA PRO A 111 -8.24 22.14 -10.09
C PRO A 111 -9.75 21.94 -10.28
N ARG A 112 -10.33 22.31 -11.43
CA ARG A 112 -11.77 22.22 -11.73
C ARG A 112 -12.00 21.25 -12.89
N PRO A 113 -12.02 19.93 -12.61
CA PRO A 113 -12.12 18.91 -13.65
C PRO A 113 -13.41 19.06 -14.45
N SER A 114 -13.31 18.87 -15.76
CA SER A 114 -14.42 19.02 -16.71
C SER A 114 -14.50 17.90 -17.75
N TYR A 115 -13.47 17.04 -17.85
CA TYR A 115 -13.50 15.85 -18.68
C TYR A 115 -12.98 14.61 -17.95
N LEU A 116 -13.37 13.47 -18.51
CA LEU A 116 -12.95 12.12 -18.14
C LEU A 116 -12.53 11.40 -19.42
N ARG A 117 -11.41 10.68 -19.40
CA ARG A 117 -10.99 9.81 -20.52
C ARG A 117 -10.57 8.45 -19.98
N ASP A 118 -11.13 7.39 -20.52
CA ASP A 118 -10.65 6.03 -20.28
C ASP A 118 -9.41 5.78 -21.16
N VAL A 119 -8.27 5.51 -20.52
CA VAL A 119 -6.98 5.24 -21.20
C VAL A 119 -6.57 3.77 -21.09
N THR A 120 -7.46 2.91 -20.58
CA THR A 120 -7.17 1.50 -20.29
C THR A 120 -6.80 0.75 -21.56
N VAL A 121 -7.64 0.83 -22.58
CA VAL A 121 -7.42 0.12 -23.86
C VAL A 121 -6.23 0.72 -24.63
N GLU A 122 -6.03 2.03 -24.54
CA GLU A 122 -4.88 2.71 -25.15
C GLU A 122 -3.55 2.17 -24.58
N ARG A 123 -3.46 2.02 -23.26
CA ARG A 123 -2.24 1.55 -22.57
C ARG A 123 -2.02 0.05 -22.67
N TYR A 124 -3.08 -0.74 -22.50
CA TYR A 124 -2.97 -2.19 -22.32
C TYR A 124 -3.44 -3.01 -23.51
N ARG A 125 -3.93 -2.36 -24.58
CA ARG A 125 -4.49 -3.00 -25.79
C ARG A 125 -5.67 -3.94 -25.49
N GLY A 126 -6.39 -3.68 -24.40
CA GLY A 126 -7.55 -4.45 -23.95
C GLY A 126 -7.96 -4.08 -22.52
N PRO A 127 -9.08 -4.63 -22.00
CA PRO A 127 -9.48 -4.45 -20.61
C PRO A 127 -8.50 -5.17 -19.67
N ILE A 128 -8.29 -4.62 -18.47
CA ILE A 128 -7.49 -5.30 -17.46
C ILE A 128 -8.36 -6.35 -16.75
N PRO A 129 -7.95 -7.64 -16.75
CA PRO A 129 -8.70 -8.68 -16.05
C PRO A 129 -8.82 -8.40 -14.55
N TYR A 130 -10.03 -8.55 -14.00
CA TYR A 130 -10.34 -8.12 -12.63
C TYR A 130 -9.57 -8.83 -11.51
N HIS A 131 -9.04 -10.03 -11.77
CA HIS A 131 -8.21 -10.75 -10.80
C HIS A 131 -6.84 -10.08 -10.56
N ARG A 132 -6.39 -9.21 -11.47
CA ARG A 132 -5.12 -8.47 -11.34
C ARG A 132 -5.19 -7.30 -10.35
N ARG A 133 -6.40 -6.92 -9.91
CA ARG A 133 -6.59 -5.84 -8.95
C ARG A 133 -5.88 -6.18 -7.61
N PRO A 134 -5.26 -5.20 -6.95
CA PRO A 134 -4.81 -5.36 -5.56
C PRO A 134 -5.93 -5.86 -4.64
N VAL A 135 -5.56 -6.59 -3.59
CA VAL A 135 -6.52 -7.02 -2.55
C VAL A 135 -6.90 -5.80 -1.72
N LEU A 136 -8.19 -5.51 -1.63
CA LEU A 136 -8.70 -4.40 -0.81
C LEU A 136 -8.53 -4.71 0.68
N LEU A 137 -8.44 -3.68 1.52
CA LEU A 137 -8.48 -3.85 2.98
C LEU A 137 -9.73 -4.63 3.41
N ARG A 138 -10.89 -4.30 2.81
CA ARG A 138 -12.13 -5.02 3.08
C ARG A 138 -12.07 -6.49 2.70
N GLU A 139 -11.40 -6.82 1.60
CA GLU A 139 -11.21 -8.20 1.14
C GLU A 139 -10.34 -8.98 2.14
N TYR A 140 -9.28 -8.39 2.69
CA TYR A 140 -8.53 -9.01 3.80
C TYR A 140 -9.39 -9.25 5.03
N LEU A 141 -10.22 -8.28 5.43
CA LEU A 141 -11.11 -8.44 6.58
C LEU A 141 -12.15 -9.55 6.39
N ASP A 142 -12.68 -9.70 5.17
CA ASP A 142 -13.62 -10.77 4.86
C ASP A 142 -12.90 -12.14 4.81
N ILE A 143 -11.62 -12.19 4.39
CA ILE A 143 -10.78 -13.41 4.48
C ILE A 143 -10.50 -13.76 5.94
N ASP A 144 -10.19 -12.78 6.79
CA ASP A 144 -10.00 -13.01 8.22
C ASP A 144 -11.28 -13.54 8.86
N ARG A 145 -12.46 -13.01 8.53
CA ARG A 145 -13.73 -13.58 9.02
C ARG A 145 -13.91 -15.03 8.57
N LEU A 146 -13.61 -15.33 7.31
CA LEU A 146 -13.60 -16.71 6.84
C LEU A 146 -12.69 -17.58 7.73
N ILE A 147 -11.43 -17.18 7.91
CA ILE A 147 -10.44 -17.95 8.68
C ILE A 147 -10.89 -18.08 10.15
N PHE A 148 -11.10 -16.96 10.84
CA PHE A 148 -11.30 -16.94 12.30
C PHE A 148 -12.70 -17.38 12.73
N ASP A 149 -13.75 -17.04 11.98
CA ASP A 149 -15.13 -17.30 12.41
C ASP A 149 -15.65 -18.66 11.92
N ARG A 150 -15.18 -19.13 10.74
CA ARG A 150 -15.69 -20.35 10.09
C ARG A 150 -14.70 -21.50 10.09
N GLU A 151 -13.42 -21.24 9.81
CA GLU A 151 -12.44 -22.29 9.53
C GLU A 151 -11.69 -22.74 10.80
N LEU A 152 -11.02 -21.85 11.53
CA LEU A 152 -10.28 -22.19 12.76
C LEU A 152 -11.12 -22.90 13.84
N PRO A 153 -12.41 -22.58 14.05
CA PRO A 153 -13.22 -23.31 15.02
C PRO A 153 -13.36 -24.82 14.74
N GLN A 154 -13.08 -25.28 13.51
CA GLN A 154 -13.09 -26.71 13.15
C GLN A 154 -11.86 -27.46 13.68
N ALA A 155 -10.79 -26.76 14.06
CA ALA A 155 -9.57 -27.33 14.66
C ALA A 155 -9.29 -26.75 16.06
N ALA A 156 -10.37 -26.48 16.82
CA ALA A 156 -10.27 -25.75 18.07
C ALA A 156 -9.49 -26.53 19.15
N GLY A 157 -9.58 -27.86 19.19
CA GLY A 157 -8.84 -28.72 20.10
C GLY A 157 -7.34 -28.66 19.86
N LEU A 158 -6.91 -28.86 18.60
CA LEU A 158 -5.50 -28.70 18.23
C LEU A 158 -4.98 -27.30 18.53
N LEU A 159 -5.73 -26.26 18.13
CA LEU A 159 -5.32 -24.86 18.32
C LEU A 159 -5.27 -24.46 19.79
N HIS A 160 -6.18 -24.98 20.61
CA HIS A 160 -6.15 -24.78 22.06
C HIS A 160 -4.90 -25.43 22.67
N HIS A 161 -4.55 -26.64 22.21
CA HIS A 161 -3.38 -27.38 22.68
C HIS A 161 -2.06 -26.74 22.24
N CYS A 162 -1.91 -26.37 20.97
CA CYS A 162 -0.63 -25.88 20.42
C CYS A 162 -0.39 -24.40 20.63
N CYS A 163 -1.47 -23.62 20.65
CA CYS A 163 -1.43 -22.24 20.21
C CYS A 163 -2.28 -21.31 21.07
N PHE A 164 -2.67 -21.76 22.27
CA PHE A 164 -3.47 -21.02 23.26
C PHE A 164 -4.75 -20.39 22.67
N TYR A 165 -5.31 -21.01 21.63
CA TYR A 165 -6.47 -20.47 20.94
C TYR A 165 -7.69 -20.44 21.85
N GLN A 166 -8.41 -19.33 21.72
CA GLN A 166 -9.73 -19.13 22.29
C GLN A 166 -10.62 -18.60 21.18
N ARG A 167 -11.85 -19.14 21.07
CA ARG A 167 -12.76 -18.84 19.95
C ARG A 167 -13.11 -17.34 19.80
N GLN A 168 -13.01 -16.58 20.88
CA GLN A 168 -13.19 -15.11 20.88
C GLN A 168 -11.90 -14.36 21.25
N GLY A 169 -10.78 -15.09 21.34
CA GLY A 169 -9.47 -14.52 21.57
C GLY A 169 -8.93 -13.90 20.27
N GLN A 170 -8.37 -12.71 20.37
CA GLN A 170 -7.64 -12.07 19.28
C GLN A 170 -6.14 -12.45 19.35
N ASN A 171 -5.83 -13.69 19.72
CA ASN A 171 -4.47 -14.13 20.02
C ASN A 171 -3.64 -14.51 18.78
N LEU A 172 -4.30 -14.63 17.62
CA LEU A 172 -3.66 -14.96 16.35
C LEU A 172 -3.96 -13.87 15.30
N VAL A 173 -3.03 -13.69 14.37
CA VAL A 173 -3.16 -12.81 13.19
C VAL A 173 -2.72 -13.55 11.94
N THR A 174 -3.21 -13.09 10.78
CA THR A 174 -2.84 -13.64 9.48
C THR A 174 -1.81 -12.74 8.80
N MET A 175 -0.95 -13.36 7.99
CA MET A 175 -0.08 -12.63 7.08
C MET A 175 -0.18 -13.24 5.67
N THR A 176 -0.43 -12.37 4.70
CA THR A 176 -0.54 -12.75 3.28
C THR A 176 0.82 -13.08 2.66
N THR A 177 0.82 -14.01 1.71
CA THR A 177 1.95 -14.28 0.80
C THR A 177 1.71 -13.69 -0.59
N ALA A 178 2.71 -13.79 -1.46
CA ALA A 178 2.65 -13.51 -2.89
C ALA A 178 3.57 -14.48 -3.67
N PRO A 179 3.29 -14.78 -4.95
CA PRO A 179 2.06 -14.45 -5.69
C PRO A 179 0.84 -15.25 -5.23
N ARG A 180 -0.35 -14.86 -5.67
CA ARG A 180 -1.64 -15.42 -5.22
C ARG A 180 -2.16 -16.51 -6.16
N GLY A 181 -1.38 -17.57 -6.28
CA GLY A 181 -1.66 -18.72 -7.14
C GLY A 181 -0.47 -19.11 -7.99
N LEU A 182 -0.68 -20.05 -8.91
CA LEU A 182 0.39 -20.68 -9.68
C LEU A 182 0.32 -20.34 -11.18
N GLN A 183 -0.81 -19.81 -11.63
CA GLN A 183 -1.04 -19.41 -13.02
C GLN A 183 -1.86 -18.11 -13.12
N SER A 184 -1.86 -17.50 -14.31
CA SER A 184 -2.66 -16.30 -14.55
C SER A 184 -4.14 -16.58 -14.36
N GLY A 185 -4.83 -15.69 -13.64
CA GLY A 185 -6.24 -15.86 -13.32
C GLY A 185 -6.51 -16.51 -11.97
N ASP A 186 -5.50 -17.07 -11.32
CA ASP A 186 -5.62 -17.50 -9.93
C ASP A 186 -5.72 -16.29 -8.98
N ARG A 187 -6.40 -16.52 -7.87
CA ARG A 187 -6.48 -15.59 -6.74
C ARG A 187 -6.62 -16.41 -5.44
N ALA A 188 -5.61 -17.25 -5.21
CA ALA A 188 -5.50 -18.13 -4.06
C ALA A 188 -4.23 -17.79 -3.29
N THR A 189 -4.36 -17.45 -2.01
CA THR A 189 -3.27 -16.91 -1.21
C THR A 189 -2.96 -17.85 -0.05
N TRP A 190 -1.69 -18.18 0.16
CA TRP A 190 -1.26 -18.78 1.43
C TRP A 190 -1.23 -17.69 2.51
N PHE A 191 -1.95 -17.93 3.61
CA PHE A 191 -1.91 -17.10 4.80
C PHE A 191 -1.21 -17.87 5.92
N GLY A 192 -0.09 -17.33 6.39
CA GLY A 192 0.55 -17.83 7.60
C GLY A 192 -0.13 -17.26 8.83
N LEU A 193 -0.26 -18.08 9.88
CA LEU A 193 -0.79 -17.66 11.17
C LEU A 193 0.33 -17.42 12.18
N TYR A 194 0.19 -16.34 12.91
CA TYR A 194 1.19 -15.84 13.87
C TYR A 194 0.50 -15.44 15.17
N TYR A 195 1.24 -15.44 16.28
CA TYR A 195 0.74 -14.84 17.51
C TYR A 195 0.58 -13.32 17.38
N ASN A 196 -0.51 -12.80 17.93
CA ASN A 196 -0.77 -11.37 18.02
C ASN A 196 0.07 -10.74 19.14
N ILE A 197 1.33 -10.40 18.86
CA ILE A 197 2.25 -9.83 19.84
C ILE A 197 1.99 -8.33 20.02
N SER A 198 1.78 -7.91 21.27
CA SER A 198 1.62 -6.50 21.61
C SER A 198 2.97 -5.81 21.79
N GLY A 199 3.18 -4.69 21.09
CA GLY A 199 4.38 -3.84 21.26
C GLY A 199 5.66 -4.36 20.59
N ALA A 200 5.58 -5.43 19.78
CA ALA A 200 6.66 -5.93 18.94
C ALA A 200 6.11 -6.49 17.61
N GLY A 201 6.99 -6.93 16.71
CA GLY A 201 6.58 -7.48 15.42
C GLY A 201 6.13 -8.95 15.53
N PHE A 202 4.91 -9.26 15.10
CA PHE A 202 4.39 -10.64 15.10
C PHE A 202 5.13 -11.59 14.13
N PHE A 203 5.88 -11.05 13.17
CA PHE A 203 6.53 -11.80 12.07
C PHE A 203 7.49 -12.91 12.53
N LEU A 204 8.01 -12.84 13.77
CA LEU A 204 8.93 -13.83 14.34
C LEU A 204 8.21 -14.95 15.13
N HIS A 205 6.88 -14.91 15.17
CA HIS A 205 6.06 -15.80 15.99
C HIS A 205 5.05 -16.62 15.18
N PRO A 206 5.46 -17.32 14.10
CA PRO A 206 4.57 -18.22 13.38
C PRO A 206 4.16 -19.39 14.28
N VAL A 207 2.91 -19.81 14.20
CA VAL A 207 2.43 -21.01 14.93
C VAL A 207 2.60 -22.31 14.12
N GLY A 208 3.15 -22.18 12.90
CA GLY A 208 3.37 -23.30 11.99
C GLY A 208 2.12 -23.75 11.24
N LEU A 209 1.03 -22.96 11.28
CA LEU A 209 -0.18 -23.17 10.49
C LEU A 209 -0.22 -22.19 9.31
N GLU A 210 -0.44 -22.72 8.11
CA GLU A 210 -0.67 -21.95 6.89
C GLU A 210 -1.92 -22.46 6.17
N LEU A 211 -2.72 -21.53 5.63
CA LEU A 211 -3.98 -21.83 4.96
C LEU A 211 -3.96 -21.27 3.54
N LEU A 212 -4.21 -22.12 2.54
CA LEU A 212 -4.37 -21.68 1.15
C LEU A 212 -5.82 -21.29 0.92
N VAL A 213 -6.10 -19.98 0.91
CA VAL A 213 -7.44 -19.42 0.75
C VAL A 213 -7.69 -19.08 -0.72
N ASP A 214 -8.70 -19.68 -1.34
CA ASP A 214 -9.24 -19.22 -2.63
C ASP A 214 -10.27 -18.12 -2.40
N HIS A 215 -9.88 -16.89 -2.73
CA HIS A 215 -10.70 -15.68 -2.61
C HIS A 215 -10.99 -15.06 -4.00
N LYS A 216 -11.02 -15.89 -5.05
CA LYS A 216 -11.27 -15.47 -6.43
C LYS A 216 -12.71 -15.05 -6.68
N ALA A 217 -13.68 -15.76 -6.10
CA ALA A 217 -15.09 -15.51 -6.32
C ALA A 217 -15.46 -14.07 -5.88
N LEU A 218 -16.34 -13.41 -6.63
CA LEU A 218 -16.80 -12.07 -6.24
C LEU A 218 -17.70 -12.07 -5.00
N ASP A 219 -18.28 -13.22 -4.70
CA ASP A 219 -19.09 -13.43 -3.51
C ASP A 219 -18.23 -14.14 -2.45
N PRO A 220 -17.90 -13.47 -1.33
CA PRO A 220 -17.10 -14.06 -0.26
C PRO A 220 -17.67 -15.34 0.34
N ALA A 221 -18.98 -15.57 0.25
CA ALA A 221 -19.59 -16.81 0.76
C ALA A 221 -19.08 -18.06 0.01
N ARG A 222 -18.59 -17.90 -1.22
CA ARG A 222 -18.03 -18.98 -2.05
C ARG A 222 -16.53 -19.19 -1.87
N TRP A 223 -15.89 -18.43 -0.99
CA TRP A 223 -14.46 -18.61 -0.69
C TRP A 223 -14.23 -19.89 0.11
N THR A 224 -13.09 -20.52 -0.12
CA THR A 224 -12.75 -21.84 0.43
C THR A 224 -11.30 -21.92 0.85
N ILE A 225 -11.00 -22.84 1.77
CA ILE A 225 -9.64 -23.28 2.05
C ILE A 225 -9.34 -24.47 1.11
N GLN A 226 -8.38 -24.30 0.21
CA GLN A 226 -7.98 -25.35 -0.74
C GLN A 226 -6.96 -26.32 -0.15
N LYS A 227 -6.16 -25.86 0.82
CA LYS A 227 -5.14 -26.68 1.49
C LYS A 227 -4.79 -26.13 2.86
N VAL A 228 -4.38 -27.03 3.74
CA VAL A 228 -3.84 -26.72 5.06
C VAL A 228 -2.42 -27.27 5.14
N PHE A 229 -1.52 -26.49 5.71
CA PHE A 229 -0.19 -26.95 6.09
C PHE A 229 0.00 -26.68 7.58
N PHE A 230 0.35 -27.73 8.34
CA PHE A 230 0.62 -27.62 9.77
C PHE A 230 1.94 -28.32 10.10
N GLN A 231 2.92 -27.55 10.59
CA GLN A 231 4.21 -28.00 11.13
C GLN A 231 4.94 -29.04 10.25
N GLY A 232 4.98 -28.81 8.93
CA GLY A 232 5.69 -29.68 8.00
C GLY A 232 4.81 -30.70 7.25
N ARG A 233 3.50 -30.77 7.52
CA ARG A 233 2.58 -31.73 6.90
C ARG A 233 1.39 -31.05 6.26
N TYR A 234 0.95 -31.58 5.11
CA TYR A 234 -0.26 -31.14 4.42
C TYR A 234 -1.49 -31.91 4.88
N TYR A 235 -2.62 -31.21 4.90
CA TYR A 235 -3.95 -31.74 5.18
C TYR A 235 -4.94 -31.15 4.15
N GLU A 236 -6.02 -31.87 3.87
CA GLU A 236 -7.07 -31.42 2.94
C GLU A 236 -7.97 -30.36 3.56
N SER A 237 -8.18 -30.39 4.88
CA SER A 237 -9.00 -29.43 5.60
C SER A 237 -8.60 -29.32 7.07
N LEU A 238 -9.08 -28.28 7.76
CA LEU A 238 -8.89 -28.14 9.20
C LEU A 238 -9.64 -29.22 10.00
N ALA A 239 -10.83 -29.64 9.53
CA ALA A 239 -11.55 -30.75 10.15
C ALA A 239 -10.74 -32.06 10.09
N GLN A 240 -10.09 -32.36 8.95
CA GLN A 240 -9.23 -33.54 8.84
C GLN A 240 -8.00 -33.45 9.75
N LEU A 241 -7.42 -32.24 9.89
CA LEU A 241 -6.31 -32.00 10.81
C LEU A 241 -6.74 -32.28 12.26
N GLU A 242 -7.92 -31.80 12.67
CA GLU A 242 -8.48 -32.04 14.00
C GLU A 242 -8.72 -33.54 14.23
N ASP A 243 -9.37 -34.24 13.30
CA ASP A 243 -9.63 -35.69 13.41
C ASP A 243 -8.34 -36.49 13.62
N GLN A 244 -7.27 -36.13 12.90
CA GLN A 244 -5.95 -36.77 13.07
C GLN A 244 -5.30 -36.40 14.40
N PHE A 245 -5.48 -35.18 14.88
CA PHE A 245 -4.97 -34.74 16.17
C PHE A 245 -5.65 -35.50 17.33
N GLU A 246 -6.98 -35.55 17.33
CA GLU A 246 -7.78 -36.28 18.33
C GLU A 246 -7.50 -37.79 18.33
N ALA A 247 -7.16 -38.35 17.16
CA ALA A 247 -6.71 -39.74 17.04
C ALA A 247 -5.25 -39.97 17.52
N GLY A 248 -4.54 -38.92 17.95
CA GLY A 248 -3.13 -39.00 18.39
C GLY A 248 -2.13 -39.22 17.26
N LEU A 249 -2.50 -38.89 16.01
CA LEU A 249 -1.68 -39.12 14.80
C LEU A 249 -0.86 -37.89 14.37
N VAL A 250 -1.01 -36.77 15.09
CA VAL A 250 -0.28 -35.52 14.86
C VAL A 250 0.68 -35.28 16.02
N ASN A 251 1.99 -35.30 15.74
CA ASN A 251 3.00 -34.89 16.71
C ASN A 251 3.10 -33.35 16.72
N VAL A 252 2.63 -32.72 17.79
CA VAL A 252 2.52 -31.26 17.89
C VAL A 252 3.74 -30.69 18.60
N VAL A 253 4.40 -29.72 17.96
CA VAL A 253 5.39 -28.85 18.60
C VAL A 253 4.67 -27.68 19.26
N LEU A 254 4.83 -27.53 20.57
CA LEU A 254 4.28 -26.40 21.31
C LEU A 254 5.11 -25.15 21.03
N VAL A 255 4.47 -24.10 20.51
CA VAL A 255 5.10 -22.81 20.26
C VAL A 255 4.74 -21.86 21.40
N PRO A 256 5.72 -21.34 22.17
CA PRO A 256 5.43 -20.40 23.26
C PRO A 256 4.69 -19.15 22.76
N ASP A 257 3.73 -18.65 23.54
CA ASP A 257 2.95 -17.43 23.25
C ASP A 257 3.54 -16.15 23.87
N ASN A 258 4.55 -16.29 24.73
CA ASN A 258 5.22 -15.20 25.40
C ASN A 258 6.70 -15.50 25.64
N GLY A 259 7.48 -14.44 25.82
CA GLY A 259 8.90 -14.52 26.13
C GLY A 259 9.53 -13.16 26.38
N THR A 260 10.85 -13.16 26.51
CA THR A 260 11.65 -11.95 26.73
C THR A 260 12.79 -11.85 25.73
N GLY A 261 13.37 -10.65 25.61
CA GLY A 261 14.46 -10.39 24.67
C GLY A 261 13.99 -9.90 23.30
N GLY A 262 14.91 -9.86 22.34
CA GLY A 262 14.74 -9.13 21.08
C GLY A 262 13.63 -9.66 20.17
N SER A 263 13.33 -10.96 20.20
CA SER A 263 12.21 -11.51 19.44
C SER A 263 10.86 -11.00 19.94
N TRP A 264 10.75 -10.75 21.24
CA TRP A 264 9.50 -10.41 21.93
C TRP A 264 9.33 -8.92 22.22
N SER A 265 10.41 -8.14 22.15
CA SER A 265 10.37 -6.71 22.43
C SER A 265 11.38 -5.94 21.57
N LEU A 266 10.90 -4.87 20.93
CA LEU A 266 11.75 -3.88 20.27
C LEU A 266 12.29 -2.84 21.25
N LYS A 267 11.88 -2.89 22.53
CA LYS A 267 12.34 -1.95 23.54
C LYS A 267 13.78 -2.29 23.95
N PRO A 268 14.73 -1.33 23.85
CA PRO A 268 16.07 -1.53 24.36
C PRO A 268 16.07 -1.94 25.83
N GLN A 269 16.93 -2.90 26.19
CA GLN A 269 17.15 -3.32 27.56
C GLN A 269 18.23 -2.42 28.17
N GLY A 270 17.83 -1.56 29.12
CA GLY A 270 18.75 -0.67 29.84
C GLY A 270 18.34 0.80 29.84
N PRO A 271 18.93 1.62 30.73
CA PRO A 271 18.64 3.04 30.79
C PRO A 271 19.24 3.77 29.56
N PRO A 272 18.61 4.86 29.09
CA PRO A 272 19.23 5.73 28.09
C PRO A 272 20.58 6.27 28.57
N GLY A 273 21.58 6.24 27.68
CA GLY A 273 22.87 6.87 27.92
C GLY A 273 22.85 8.39 27.72
N PRO A 274 24.02 9.04 27.73
CA PRO A 274 24.16 10.43 27.32
C PRO A 274 23.59 10.68 25.91
N PRO A 275 23.11 11.91 25.61
CA PRO A 275 22.53 12.21 24.31
C PRO A 275 23.57 12.02 23.19
N PRO A 276 23.18 11.46 22.03
CA PRO A 276 24.07 11.32 20.89
C PRO A 276 24.38 12.69 20.26
N PRO A 277 25.40 12.79 19.39
CA PRO A 277 25.70 14.01 18.65
C PRO A 277 24.47 14.54 17.89
N LEU A 278 24.21 15.83 18.02
CA LEU A 278 23.10 16.52 17.35
C LEU A 278 23.63 17.40 16.23
N GLN A 279 23.15 17.17 15.00
CA GLN A 279 23.44 18.04 13.87
C GLN A 279 22.48 19.24 13.84
N PHE A 280 23.01 20.43 13.62
CA PHE A 280 22.23 21.66 13.49
C PHE A 280 22.86 22.61 12.47
N TYR A 281 22.12 23.67 12.09
CA TYR A 281 22.61 24.70 11.18
C TYR A 281 22.94 25.99 11.95
N PRO A 282 24.22 26.32 12.18
CA PRO A 282 24.60 27.49 13.00
C PRO A 282 24.08 28.83 12.47
N GLN A 283 23.87 28.94 11.16
CA GLN A 283 23.42 30.15 10.46
C GLN A 283 22.13 29.89 9.66
N GLY A 284 21.33 28.92 10.09
CA GLY A 284 20.10 28.51 9.41
C GLY A 284 20.32 27.60 8.19
N PRO A 285 19.24 27.05 7.62
CA PRO A 285 19.31 26.14 6.48
C PRO A 285 19.96 26.79 5.25
N ARG A 286 20.76 26.03 4.51
CA ARG A 286 21.40 26.47 3.25
C ARG A 286 20.62 26.01 2.00
N PHE A 287 19.33 25.73 2.18
CA PHE A 287 18.39 25.32 1.15
C PHE A 287 16.99 25.81 1.51
N GLY A 288 16.13 25.96 0.51
CA GLY A 288 14.71 26.26 0.64
C GLY A 288 13.86 25.11 0.09
N VAL A 289 12.69 24.92 0.69
CA VAL A 289 11.67 23.98 0.19
C VAL A 289 10.37 24.75 0.03
N GLN A 290 9.81 24.71 -1.18
CA GLN A 290 8.53 25.36 -1.49
C GLN A 290 7.63 24.38 -2.25
N GLY A 291 6.63 23.85 -1.55
CA GLY A 291 5.81 22.75 -2.06
C GLY A 291 6.69 21.56 -2.40
N SER A 292 6.60 21.07 -3.64
CA SER A 292 7.41 19.98 -4.17
C SER A 292 8.81 20.39 -4.64
N ARG A 293 9.22 21.66 -4.59
CA ARG A 293 10.51 22.12 -5.12
C ARG A 293 11.52 22.41 -4.03
N VAL A 294 12.72 21.90 -4.22
CA VAL A 294 13.90 22.16 -3.38
C VAL A 294 14.87 23.04 -4.16
N THR A 295 15.41 24.06 -3.51
CA THR A 295 16.44 24.95 -4.06
C THR A 295 17.58 25.12 -3.07
N SER A 296 18.81 25.16 -3.57
CA SER A 296 20.02 25.48 -2.81
C SER A 296 20.93 26.34 -3.69
N SER A 297 22.13 26.69 -3.19
CA SER A 297 23.11 27.42 -3.99
C SER A 297 23.57 26.69 -5.25
N LEU A 298 23.42 25.36 -5.31
CA LEU A 298 23.90 24.53 -6.41
C LEU A 298 22.81 23.70 -7.06
N TRP A 299 21.90 23.15 -6.26
CA TRP A 299 20.89 22.19 -6.72
C TRP A 299 19.49 22.77 -6.74
N THR A 300 18.73 22.42 -7.78
CA THR A 300 17.29 22.64 -7.83
C THR A 300 16.61 21.40 -8.42
N PHE A 301 15.52 20.95 -7.80
CA PHE A 301 14.72 19.83 -8.30
C PHE A 301 13.31 19.86 -7.71
N SER A 302 12.38 19.15 -8.34
CA SER A 302 11.07 18.82 -7.77
C SER A 302 11.06 17.39 -7.23
N PHE A 303 10.25 17.09 -6.22
CA PHE A 303 10.09 15.75 -5.66
C PHE A 303 8.62 15.40 -5.45
N GLY A 304 8.33 14.11 -5.37
CA GLY A 304 7.01 13.58 -5.05
C GLY A 304 7.08 12.09 -4.74
N VAL A 305 5.91 11.49 -4.55
CA VAL A 305 5.75 10.07 -4.25
C VAL A 305 4.56 9.53 -5.05
N GLY A 306 4.83 8.61 -5.97
CA GLY A 306 3.77 7.85 -6.64
C GLY A 306 3.14 6.85 -5.66
N VAL A 307 1.82 6.62 -5.77
CA VAL A 307 1.07 5.78 -4.81
C VAL A 307 1.60 4.34 -4.79
N PHE A 308 2.04 3.84 -5.95
CA PHE A 308 2.56 2.48 -6.11
C PHE A 308 4.08 2.44 -6.33
N SER A 309 4.61 3.35 -7.14
CA SER A 309 6.03 3.35 -7.52
C SER A 309 6.94 4.02 -6.49
N GLY A 310 6.39 4.79 -5.54
CA GLY A 310 7.16 5.41 -4.46
C GLY A 310 7.94 6.67 -4.86
N PRO A 311 9.10 6.95 -4.23
CA PRO A 311 9.82 8.21 -4.36
C PRO A 311 10.29 8.55 -5.78
N ARG A 312 10.19 9.83 -6.13
CA ARG A 312 10.58 10.38 -7.43
C ARG A 312 11.07 11.81 -7.33
N ILE A 313 12.05 12.17 -8.14
CA ILE A 313 12.57 13.54 -8.30
C ILE A 313 12.66 13.92 -9.78
N PHE A 314 12.37 15.19 -10.09
CA PHE A 314 12.21 15.72 -11.45
C PHE A 314 12.97 17.03 -11.65
N ASP A 315 13.23 17.35 -12.92
CA ASP A 315 13.90 18.58 -13.37
C ASP A 315 15.15 18.90 -12.52
N ILE A 316 16.05 17.91 -12.42
CA ILE A 316 17.23 17.98 -11.56
C ILE A 316 18.28 18.85 -12.23
N ARG A 317 18.60 19.98 -11.62
CA ARG A 317 19.55 20.95 -12.13
C ARG A 317 20.71 21.18 -11.17
N PHE A 318 21.91 21.24 -11.73
CA PHE A 318 23.12 21.70 -11.06
C PHE A 318 23.54 23.02 -11.68
N GLN A 319 23.67 24.07 -10.87
CA GLN A 319 24.03 25.43 -11.31
C GLN A 319 23.16 25.95 -12.48
N GLY A 320 21.89 25.56 -12.50
CA GLY A 320 20.92 25.95 -13.53
C GLY A 320 20.86 25.04 -14.77
N GLU A 321 21.84 24.16 -14.98
CA GLU A 321 21.86 23.19 -16.06
C GLU A 321 21.16 21.89 -15.65
N ARG A 322 20.22 21.39 -16.47
CA ARG A 322 19.51 20.14 -16.20
C ARG A 322 20.40 18.94 -16.49
N LEU A 323 20.59 18.10 -15.48
CA LEU A 323 21.32 16.83 -15.58
C LEU A 323 20.38 15.65 -15.83
N ALA A 324 19.20 15.65 -15.22
CA ALA A 324 18.22 14.58 -15.36
C ALA A 324 16.80 15.13 -15.34
N TYR A 325 15.95 14.58 -16.21
CA TYR A 325 14.52 14.93 -16.23
C TYR A 325 13.76 14.27 -15.09
N GLU A 326 14.05 13.00 -14.82
CA GLU A 326 13.39 12.18 -13.82
C GLU A 326 14.38 11.14 -13.28
N ILE A 327 14.35 10.93 -11.97
CA ILE A 327 14.89 9.75 -11.29
C ILE A 327 13.78 9.25 -10.35
N SER A 328 13.30 8.03 -10.57
CA SER A 328 12.16 7.47 -9.86
C SER A 328 12.37 6.00 -9.53
N LEU A 329 11.95 5.61 -8.32
CA LEU A 329 11.81 4.20 -7.96
C LEU A 329 10.79 3.55 -8.91
N GLN A 330 11.12 2.36 -9.41
CA GLN A 330 10.27 1.61 -10.34
C GLN A 330 9.56 0.45 -9.64
N GLU A 331 10.29 -0.34 -8.86
CA GLU A 331 9.75 -1.50 -8.13
C GLU A 331 10.70 -1.92 -6.99
N ALA A 332 10.16 -2.60 -5.99
CA ALA A 332 10.90 -3.35 -4.97
C ALA A 332 10.50 -4.84 -5.01
N LEU A 333 11.49 -5.73 -4.94
CA LEU A 333 11.26 -7.17 -5.04
C LEU A 333 11.95 -7.92 -3.90
N ALA A 334 11.23 -8.85 -3.28
CA ALA A 334 11.75 -9.83 -2.35
C ALA A 334 11.28 -11.23 -2.77
N VAL A 335 12.23 -12.14 -2.98
CA VAL A 335 11.97 -13.54 -3.36
C VAL A 335 12.45 -14.44 -2.23
N TYR A 336 11.54 -15.26 -1.70
CA TYR A 336 11.80 -16.22 -0.62
C TYR A 336 11.84 -17.64 -1.17
N GLY A 337 12.39 -18.58 -0.40
CA GLY A 337 12.58 -19.98 -0.77
C GLY A 337 11.86 -20.96 0.14
#